data_AF-A0A3C1FN34-F1
#
_entry.id   AF-A0A3C1FN34-F1
#
_cell.length_a   1.000
_cell.length_b   1.000
_cell.length_c   1.000
_cell.angle_alpha   90.00
_cell.angle_beta   90.00
_cell.angle_gamma   90.00
#
_symmetry.space_group_name_H-M   'P 1'
#
loop_
_entity.id
_entity.type
_entity.pdbx_description
1 polymer ?
#
loop_
_entity_poly.entity_id
_entity_poly.type
_entity_poly.pdbx_seq_one_letter_code
_entity_poly.pdbx_strand_id
1 'polypeptide(L)'
;MIPQILSEQDATLYQRIFALQHDGKMQAAEKLLQQVDDRRLQGHVLYQRYMHPTAYRSRYRELQAWMSDYSDHPGAYRIYKLAMRRKPDSWQAPVTPQKWRNRAARDENIAQYHSPTQRSAGKQREIRRIRRHIQRLIGRGQPTNALKYLQRKEIDRQLDAVETDLARGEIAKGYFLAGLDAKALQQAELAANRSGNFVPQAHWFAGLAAWRQGDAERAATHFSALADNHLPYASSWDRAAAAYWAARAWLTIGQPQKISHYLTIAAQHPRTLHGILARRQLGQPLAFDWTSSALTQGALHYLQQFPAVDRM
;
A
#
# COMPACT_ATOMS: atom_id res chain seq x y z
N MET A 1 -17.92 27.74 -13.95
CA MET A 1 -16.99 27.67 -15.08
C MET A 1 -15.73 26.97 -14.61
N ILE A 2 -15.23 25.99 -15.34
CA ILE A 2 -13.90 25.42 -15.10
C ILE A 2 -12.90 26.46 -15.60
N PRO A 3 -11.88 26.86 -14.83
CA PRO A 3 -10.90 27.85 -15.28
C PRO A 3 -10.18 27.32 -16.54
N GLN A 4 -10.02 28.16 -17.55
CA GLN A 4 -9.20 27.87 -18.71
C GLN A 4 -7.73 28.00 -18.29
N ILE A 5 -7.10 26.84 -18.00
CA ILE A 5 -5.74 26.78 -17.41
C ILE A 5 -4.65 27.12 -18.43
N LEU A 6 -4.91 26.88 -19.72
CA LEU A 6 -4.00 27.13 -20.84
C LEU A 6 -4.75 27.85 -21.96
N SER A 7 -4.09 28.80 -22.64
CA SER A 7 -4.65 29.47 -23.81
C SER A 7 -4.90 28.48 -24.96
N GLU A 8 -5.89 28.73 -25.82
CA GLU A 8 -6.14 27.86 -27.00
C GLU A 8 -4.94 27.84 -27.97
N GLN A 9 -4.24 28.96 -28.05
CA GLN A 9 -3.02 29.11 -28.84
C GLN A 9 -1.90 28.21 -28.32
N ASP A 10 -1.58 28.28 -27.02
CA ASP A 10 -0.55 27.42 -26.42
C ASP A 10 -0.95 25.94 -26.49
N ALA A 11 -2.24 25.62 -26.27
CA ALA A 11 -2.73 24.25 -26.42
C ALA A 11 -2.47 23.69 -27.83
N THR A 12 -2.74 24.49 -28.86
CA THR A 12 -2.47 24.12 -30.26
C THR A 12 -0.98 23.98 -30.54
N LEU A 13 -0.14 24.87 -30.01
CA LEU A 13 1.31 24.79 -30.14
C LEU A 13 1.85 23.53 -29.47
N TYR A 14 1.46 23.22 -28.23
CA TYR A 14 1.87 22.02 -27.52
C TYR A 14 1.46 20.75 -28.25
N GLN A 15 0.23 20.64 -28.74
CA GLN A 15 -0.21 19.49 -29.54
C GLN A 15 0.70 19.25 -30.76
N ARG A 16 1.04 20.32 -31.49
CA ARG A 16 1.97 20.24 -32.64
C ARG A 16 3.38 19.85 -32.21
N ILE A 17 3.88 20.40 -31.11
CA ILE A 17 5.20 20.05 -30.54
C ILE A 17 5.27 18.57 -30.21
N PHE A 18 4.27 18.02 -29.51
CA PHE A 18 4.23 16.60 -29.14
C PHE A 18 4.18 15.68 -30.37
N ALA A 19 3.41 16.06 -31.40
CA ALA A 19 3.34 15.32 -32.66
C ALA A 19 4.68 15.34 -33.42
N LEU A 20 5.31 16.52 -33.54
CA LEU A 20 6.60 16.64 -34.20
C LEU A 20 7.71 15.86 -33.48
N GLN A 21 7.73 15.87 -32.15
CA GLN A 21 8.68 15.06 -31.39
C GLN A 21 8.41 13.57 -31.53
N HIS A 22 7.15 13.14 -31.59
CA HIS A 22 6.79 11.75 -31.87
C HIS A 22 7.34 11.28 -33.22
N ASP A 23 7.27 12.13 -34.25
CA ASP A 23 7.84 11.89 -35.58
C ASP A 23 9.37 12.02 -35.64
N GLY A 24 10.05 12.35 -34.54
CA GLY A 24 11.50 12.59 -34.51
C GLY A 24 11.95 13.96 -35.04
N LYS A 25 11.03 14.86 -35.39
CA LYS A 25 11.30 16.20 -35.95
C LYS A 25 11.66 17.22 -34.84
N MET A 26 12.75 16.96 -34.12
CA MET A 26 13.14 17.69 -32.90
C MET A 26 13.38 19.19 -33.12
N GLN A 27 14.03 19.57 -34.23
CA GLN A 27 14.32 20.97 -34.55
C GLN A 27 13.05 21.78 -34.85
N ALA A 28 12.07 21.18 -35.55
CA ALA A 28 10.80 21.83 -35.82
C ALA A 28 9.98 22.00 -34.53
N ALA A 29 9.99 20.98 -33.67
CA ALA A 29 9.36 21.06 -32.35
C ALA A 29 9.99 22.15 -31.46
N GLU A 30 11.32 22.33 -31.51
CA GLU A 30 12.03 23.37 -30.76
C GLU A 30 11.68 24.79 -31.21
N LYS A 31 11.55 25.01 -32.53
CA LYS A 31 11.09 26.31 -33.07
C LYS A 31 9.69 26.67 -32.59
N LEU A 32 8.77 25.70 -32.57
CA LEU A 32 7.41 25.93 -32.04
C LEU A 32 7.42 26.16 -30.53
N LEU A 33 8.28 25.48 -29.78
CA LEU A 33 8.39 25.67 -28.33
C LEU A 33 8.84 27.09 -27.96
N GLN A 34 9.58 27.79 -28.82
CA GLN A 34 9.95 29.20 -28.61
C GLN A 34 8.77 30.17 -28.73
N GLN A 35 7.67 29.75 -29.37
CA GLN A 35 6.46 30.55 -29.56
C GLN A 35 5.41 30.33 -28.46
N VAL A 36 5.69 29.42 -27.52
CA VAL A 36 4.80 29.10 -26.40
C VAL A 36 5.00 30.13 -25.29
N ASP A 37 3.91 30.73 -24.86
CA ASP A 37 3.91 31.73 -23.78
C ASP A 37 3.86 31.04 -22.40
N ASP A 38 2.89 30.15 -22.19
CA ASP A 38 2.78 29.37 -20.95
C ASP A 38 3.66 28.11 -20.97
N ARG A 39 4.76 28.11 -20.21
CA ARG A 39 5.74 27.02 -20.13
C ARG A 39 5.40 25.88 -19.17
N ARG A 40 4.19 25.83 -18.62
CA ARG A 40 3.80 24.78 -17.64
C ARG A 40 3.96 23.35 -18.14
N LEU A 41 3.74 23.09 -19.44
CA LEU A 41 3.92 21.75 -20.03
C LEU A 41 5.34 21.47 -20.54
N GLN A 42 6.30 22.39 -20.35
CA GLN A 42 7.69 22.21 -20.79
C GLN A 42 8.32 20.93 -20.20
N GLY A 43 8.00 20.58 -18.95
CA GLY A 43 8.47 19.34 -18.31
C GLY A 43 8.08 18.08 -19.09
N HIS A 44 6.83 18.02 -19.57
CA HIS A 44 6.30 16.91 -20.39
C HIS A 44 6.93 16.87 -21.78
N VAL A 45 7.10 18.03 -22.41
CA VAL A 45 7.77 18.17 -23.71
C VAL A 45 9.22 17.67 -23.63
N LEU A 46 9.97 18.08 -22.61
CA LEU A 46 11.34 17.61 -22.40
C LEU A 46 11.38 16.11 -22.06
N TYR A 47 10.42 15.62 -21.28
CA TYR A 47 10.30 14.20 -20.97
C TYR A 47 10.13 13.36 -22.24
N GLN A 48 9.24 13.76 -23.16
CA GLN A 48 9.05 13.05 -24.43
C GLN A 48 10.34 13.06 -25.27
N ARG A 49 10.98 14.22 -25.42
CA ARG A 49 12.27 14.37 -26.13
C ARG A 49 13.33 13.44 -25.56
N TYR A 50 13.53 13.47 -24.25
CA TYR A 50 14.59 12.70 -23.59
C TYR A 50 14.32 11.20 -23.55
N MET A 51 13.07 10.79 -23.74
CA MET A 51 12.66 9.38 -23.78
C MET A 51 12.38 8.88 -25.19
N HIS A 52 12.68 9.68 -26.22
CA HIS A 52 12.48 9.29 -27.59
C HIS A 52 13.34 8.04 -27.92
N PRO A 53 12.78 7.02 -28.60
CA PRO A 53 13.49 5.75 -28.81
C PRO A 53 14.72 5.87 -29.72
N THR A 54 14.66 6.68 -30.77
CA THR A 54 15.69 6.71 -31.84
C THR A 54 16.19 8.12 -32.20
N ALA A 55 15.29 9.06 -32.46
CA ALA A 55 15.59 10.40 -32.96
C ALA A 55 16.28 11.36 -31.96
N TYR A 56 16.40 11.00 -30.68
CA TYR A 56 17.11 11.83 -29.71
C TYR A 56 17.82 11.00 -28.65
N ARG A 57 19.08 11.35 -28.36
CA ARG A 57 19.90 10.70 -27.35
C ARG A 57 20.32 11.71 -26.28
N SER A 58 19.57 11.71 -25.18
CA SER A 58 19.79 12.59 -24.02
C SER A 58 21.15 12.38 -23.34
N ARG A 59 21.82 13.47 -23.01
CA ARG A 59 23.08 13.49 -22.25
C ARG A 59 22.78 13.46 -20.75
N TYR A 60 23.74 13.01 -19.95
CA TYR A 60 23.57 12.95 -18.50
C TYR A 60 23.20 14.32 -17.90
N ARG A 61 23.88 15.39 -18.33
CA ARG A 61 23.63 16.76 -17.86
C ARG A 61 22.18 17.23 -18.07
N GLU A 62 21.58 16.87 -19.21
CA GLU A 62 20.18 17.22 -19.53
C GLU A 62 19.20 16.49 -18.61
N LEU A 63 19.45 15.20 -18.37
CA LEU A 63 18.64 14.39 -17.47
C LEU A 63 18.80 14.85 -16.01
N GLN A 64 20.01 15.24 -15.62
CA GLN A 64 20.30 15.79 -14.29
C GLN A 64 19.58 17.13 -14.07
N ALA A 65 19.64 18.04 -15.05
CA ALA A 65 18.93 19.32 -15.01
C ALA A 65 17.41 19.11 -14.94
N TRP A 66 16.86 18.24 -15.78
CA TRP A 66 15.43 17.92 -15.75
C TRP A 66 15.00 17.35 -14.39
N MET A 67 15.81 16.49 -13.77
CA MET A 67 15.51 15.99 -12.42
C MET A 67 15.55 17.07 -11.34
N SER A 68 16.33 18.14 -11.53
CA SER A 68 16.33 19.28 -10.62
C SER A 68 14.98 20.00 -10.63
N ASP A 69 14.42 20.21 -11.82
CA ASP A 69 13.24 21.07 -12.00
C ASP A 69 11.92 20.30 -11.94
N TYR A 70 11.94 19.02 -12.30
CA TYR A 70 10.76 18.17 -12.53
C TYR A 70 10.82 16.82 -11.79
N SER A 71 11.48 16.75 -10.63
CA SER A 71 11.55 15.52 -9.81
C SER A 71 10.17 14.99 -9.36
N ASP A 72 9.15 15.83 -9.37
CA ASP A 72 7.74 15.58 -9.04
C ASP A 72 6.90 15.02 -10.20
N HIS A 73 7.42 15.11 -11.43
CA HIS A 73 6.71 14.71 -12.64
C HIS A 73 6.37 13.20 -12.64
N PRO A 74 5.22 12.77 -13.20
CA PRO A 74 4.83 11.35 -13.25
C PRO A 74 5.88 10.45 -13.94
N GLY A 75 6.58 11.01 -14.92
CA GLY A 75 7.69 10.38 -15.64
C GLY A 75 9.05 10.38 -14.91
N ALA A 76 9.19 11.05 -13.77
CA ALA A 76 10.49 11.32 -13.15
C ALA A 76 11.28 10.07 -12.76
N TYR A 77 10.59 9.01 -12.34
CA TYR A 77 11.25 7.74 -12.02
C TYR A 77 11.93 7.12 -13.24
N ARG A 78 11.39 7.30 -14.45
CA ARG A 78 12.01 6.76 -15.66
C ARG A 78 13.21 7.61 -16.10
N ILE A 79 13.12 8.93 -16.03
CA ILE A 79 14.26 9.84 -16.30
C ILE A 79 15.40 9.58 -15.32
N TYR A 80 15.10 9.45 -14.02
CA TYR A 80 16.10 9.14 -13.00
C TYR A 80 16.87 7.84 -13.29
N LYS A 81 16.17 6.76 -13.67
CA LYS A 81 16.84 5.51 -14.07
C LYS A 81 17.74 5.71 -15.30
N LEU A 82 17.26 6.45 -16.30
CA LEU A 82 18.05 6.73 -17.50
C LEU A 82 19.30 7.54 -17.15
N ALA A 83 19.16 8.55 -16.28
CA ALA A 83 20.23 9.38 -15.79
C ALA A 83 21.27 8.54 -15.04
N MET A 84 20.84 7.68 -14.11
CA MET A 84 21.74 6.79 -13.37
C MET A 84 22.53 5.84 -14.27
N ARG A 85 21.92 5.32 -15.35
CA ARG A 85 22.63 4.48 -16.34
C ARG A 85 23.65 5.24 -17.18
N ARG A 86 23.43 6.54 -17.39
CA ARG A 86 24.28 7.41 -18.21
C ARG A 86 25.24 8.26 -17.37
N LYS A 87 25.22 8.11 -16.05
CA LYS A 87 26.03 8.90 -15.10
C LYS A 87 27.50 8.52 -15.23
N PRO A 88 28.40 9.47 -15.52
CA PRO A 88 29.84 9.25 -15.36
C PRO A 88 30.19 8.99 -13.89
N ASP A 89 31.21 8.18 -13.63
CA ASP A 89 31.57 7.80 -12.25
C ASP A 89 31.91 9.02 -11.39
N SER A 90 32.58 10.02 -11.96
CA SER A 90 33.01 11.26 -11.28
C SER A 90 31.90 12.28 -11.02
N TRP A 91 30.67 12.05 -11.51
CA TRP A 91 29.58 13.03 -11.40
C TRP A 91 28.64 12.71 -10.24
N GLN A 92 28.08 13.76 -9.63
CA GLN A 92 27.03 13.63 -8.60
C GLN A 92 25.77 13.00 -9.18
N ALA A 93 25.03 12.23 -8.36
CA ALA A 93 23.76 11.64 -8.75
C ALA A 93 22.67 12.72 -8.94
N PRO A 94 21.67 12.48 -9.81
CA PRO A 94 20.56 13.41 -9.99
C PRO A 94 19.63 13.40 -8.78
N VAL A 95 18.82 14.44 -8.62
CA VAL A 95 17.79 14.52 -7.58
C VAL A 95 16.88 13.29 -7.68
N THR A 96 16.56 12.66 -6.55
CA THR A 96 15.70 11.48 -6.54
C THR A 96 14.24 11.87 -6.82
N PRO A 97 13.48 11.06 -7.57
CA PRO A 97 12.07 11.32 -7.84
C PRO A 97 11.25 11.47 -6.57
N GLN A 98 10.37 12.47 -6.53
CA GLN A 98 9.44 12.64 -5.44
C GLN A 98 8.42 11.50 -5.45
N LYS A 99 8.19 10.91 -4.28
CA LYS A 99 7.17 9.88 -4.12
C LYS A 99 5.85 10.58 -3.81
N TRP A 100 4.92 10.56 -4.76
CA TRP A 100 3.53 10.89 -4.49
C TRP A 100 3.00 9.88 -3.45
N ARG A 101 2.87 10.37 -2.21
CA ARG A 101 2.22 9.61 -1.14
C ARG A 101 0.73 9.76 -1.38
N ASN A 102 0.07 8.72 -1.90
CA ASN A 102 -1.38 8.62 -1.87
C ASN A 102 -1.85 8.70 -0.41
N ARG A 103 -2.20 9.90 0.06
CA ARG A 103 -2.74 10.11 1.42
C ARG A 103 -4.07 9.41 1.58
N ALA A 104 -4.88 9.32 0.51
CA ALA A 104 -6.19 8.67 0.51
C ALA A 104 -6.18 7.18 0.90
N ALA A 105 -5.04 6.48 0.79
CA ALA A 105 -4.93 5.06 1.12
C ALA A 105 -4.37 4.79 2.54
N ARG A 106 -4.07 5.83 3.33
CA ARG A 106 -3.33 5.70 4.61
C ARG A 106 -4.03 6.35 5.82
N ASP A 107 -5.34 6.51 5.80
CA ASP A 107 -6.04 7.16 6.92
C ASP A 107 -5.98 6.38 8.24
N GLU A 108 -5.48 5.15 8.24
CA GLU A 108 -5.35 4.35 9.47
C GLU A 108 -3.91 4.31 9.98
N ASN A 109 -3.69 4.94 11.13
CA ASN A 109 -2.47 4.80 11.91
C ASN A 109 -2.50 3.46 12.66
N ILE A 110 -2.14 2.38 11.95
CA ILE A 110 -2.01 1.05 12.54
C ILE A 110 -0.72 1.01 13.35
N ALA A 111 -0.85 0.85 14.67
CA ALA A 111 0.29 0.74 15.55
C ALA A 111 1.11 -0.51 15.20
N GLN A 112 2.44 -0.37 15.33
CA GLN A 112 3.35 -1.51 15.30
C GLN A 112 3.72 -1.84 16.74
N TYR A 113 3.77 -3.13 17.06
CA TYR A 113 4.26 -3.55 18.36
C TYR A 113 5.73 -3.14 18.51
N HIS A 114 6.04 -2.55 19.66
CA HIS A 114 7.39 -2.25 20.10
C HIS A 114 7.61 -2.90 21.46
N SER A 115 8.71 -3.65 21.58
CA SER A 115 9.10 -4.26 22.85
C SER A 115 9.29 -3.19 23.93
N PRO A 116 8.78 -3.38 25.15
CA PRO A 116 9.04 -2.46 26.27
C PRO A 116 10.51 -2.52 26.74
N THR A 117 11.24 -3.59 26.40
CA THR A 117 12.64 -3.73 26.76
C THR A 117 13.52 -2.82 25.92
N GLN A 118 14.34 -1.99 26.57
CA GLN A 118 15.37 -1.21 25.89
C GLN A 118 16.45 -2.14 25.32
N ARG A 119 16.71 -2.02 24.01
CA ARG A 119 17.63 -2.90 23.29
C ARG A 119 18.60 -2.07 22.46
N SER A 120 19.85 -2.53 22.38
CA SER A 120 20.87 -1.88 21.54
C SER A 120 20.48 -1.89 20.06
N ALA A 121 21.02 -0.93 19.30
CA ALA A 121 20.81 -0.88 17.85
C ALA A 121 21.26 -2.17 17.14
N GLY A 122 22.28 -2.86 17.66
CA GLY A 122 22.73 -4.17 17.18
C GLY A 122 21.66 -5.24 17.34
N LYS A 123 21.09 -5.37 18.53
CA LYS A 123 20.00 -6.32 18.82
C LYS A 123 18.77 -6.06 17.94
N GLN A 124 18.39 -4.80 17.77
CA GLN A 124 17.27 -4.46 16.90
C GLN A 124 17.54 -4.83 15.43
N ARG A 125 18.79 -4.69 14.94
CA ARG A 125 19.18 -5.14 13.59
C ARG A 125 19.07 -6.66 13.45
N GLU A 126 19.44 -7.41 14.49
CA GLU A 126 19.33 -8.86 14.53
C GLU A 126 17.87 -9.33 14.46
N ILE A 127 16.98 -8.75 15.28
CA ILE A 127 15.54 -9.04 15.25
C ILE A 127 14.95 -8.76 13.86
N ARG A 128 15.30 -7.62 13.25
CA ARG A 128 14.90 -7.31 11.86
C ARG A 128 15.46 -8.32 10.85
N ARG A 129 16.62 -8.93 11.11
CA ARG A 129 17.20 -9.98 10.26
C ARG A 129 16.41 -11.27 10.38
N ILE A 130 16.06 -11.68 11.61
CA ILE A 130 15.23 -12.85 11.92
C ILE A 130 13.88 -12.73 11.20
N ARG A 131 13.16 -11.62 11.41
CA ARG A 131 11.85 -11.36 10.77
C ARG A 131 11.91 -11.43 9.25
N ARG A 132 12.91 -10.78 8.63
CA ARG A 132 13.09 -10.82 7.16
C ARG A 132 13.43 -12.23 6.67
N HIS A 133 14.15 -13.03 7.44
CA HIS A 133 14.46 -14.41 7.08
C HIS A 133 13.20 -15.29 7.09
N ILE A 134 12.38 -15.18 8.14
CA ILE A 134 11.09 -15.86 8.25
C ILE A 134 10.17 -15.48 7.08
N GLN A 135 10.01 -14.18 6.81
CA GLN A 135 9.20 -13.70 5.68
C GLN A 135 9.70 -14.22 4.33
N ARG A 136 11.02 -14.32 4.13
CA ARG A 136 11.60 -14.89 2.90
C ARG A 136 11.28 -16.38 2.75
N LEU A 137 11.33 -17.15 3.84
CA LEU A 137 10.98 -18.57 3.81
C LEU A 137 9.50 -18.76 3.48
N ILE A 138 8.61 -17.97 4.10
CA ILE A 138 7.17 -17.98 3.79
C ILE A 138 6.92 -17.59 2.33
N GLY A 139 7.56 -16.53 1.82
CA GLY A 139 7.42 -16.10 0.42
C GLY A 139 7.94 -17.12 -0.61
N ARG A 140 8.75 -18.09 -0.17
CA ARG A 140 9.20 -19.24 -0.98
C ARG A 140 8.33 -20.49 -0.81
N GLY A 141 7.20 -20.38 -0.10
CA GLY A 141 6.33 -21.51 0.19
C GLY A 141 6.91 -22.50 1.22
N GLN A 142 7.81 -22.05 2.10
CA GLN A 142 8.48 -22.91 3.10
C GLN A 142 8.12 -22.57 4.56
N PRO A 143 6.82 -22.57 4.95
CA PRO A 143 6.42 -22.22 6.32
C PRO A 143 6.95 -23.21 7.37
N THR A 144 7.18 -24.49 7.01
CA THR A 144 7.81 -25.45 7.92
C THR A 144 9.27 -25.14 8.22
N ASN A 145 10.03 -24.68 7.23
CA ASN A 145 11.41 -24.25 7.47
C ASN A 145 11.44 -22.96 8.32
N ALA A 146 10.48 -22.06 8.09
CA ALA A 146 10.31 -20.86 8.92
C ALA A 146 10.04 -21.20 10.38
N LEU A 147 9.14 -22.17 10.64
CA LEU A 147 8.87 -22.66 11.99
C LEU A 147 10.09 -23.31 12.63
N LYS A 148 10.78 -24.21 11.93
CA LYS A 148 12.01 -24.84 12.42
C LYS A 148 13.08 -23.80 12.77
N TYR A 149 13.21 -22.74 11.96
CA TYR A 149 14.13 -21.65 12.22
C TYR A 149 13.74 -20.84 13.47
N LEU A 150 12.46 -20.50 13.62
CA LEU A 150 11.94 -19.77 14.79
C LEU A 150 12.14 -20.57 16.09
N GLN A 151 11.97 -21.90 16.04
CA GLN A 151 12.08 -22.78 17.21
C GLN A 151 13.52 -23.04 17.66
N ARG A 152 14.53 -22.59 16.91
CA ARG A 152 15.92 -22.73 17.35
C ARG A 152 16.14 -21.89 18.60
N LYS A 153 16.77 -22.49 19.62
CA LYS A 153 16.95 -21.87 20.94
C LYS A 153 17.70 -20.54 20.87
N GLU A 154 18.68 -20.46 19.97
CA GLU A 154 19.45 -19.24 19.72
C GLU A 154 18.65 -18.12 19.06
N ILE A 155 17.56 -18.44 18.35
CA ILE A 155 16.65 -17.50 17.70
C ILE A 155 15.54 -17.07 18.65
N ASP A 156 14.89 -18.02 19.31
CA ASP A 156 13.80 -17.76 20.26
C ASP A 156 14.26 -16.82 21.40
N ARG A 157 15.47 -17.03 21.93
CA ARG A 157 16.10 -16.14 22.93
C ARG A 157 16.37 -14.71 22.44
N GLN A 158 16.29 -14.45 21.13
CA GLN A 158 16.47 -13.09 20.58
C GLN A 158 15.21 -12.26 20.64
N LEU A 159 14.04 -12.91 20.72
CA LEU A 159 12.72 -12.30 20.59
C LEU A 159 12.04 -12.27 21.98
N ASP A 160 11.18 -11.30 22.20
CA ASP A 160 10.18 -11.43 23.28
C ASP A 160 8.99 -12.30 22.82
N ALA A 161 8.09 -12.57 23.78
CA ALA A 161 6.93 -13.42 23.53
C ALA A 161 6.05 -12.91 22.38
N VAL A 162 5.81 -11.59 22.31
CA VAL A 162 4.95 -10.99 21.28
C VAL A 162 5.65 -11.00 19.92
N GLU A 163 6.95 -10.75 19.85
CA GLU A 163 7.74 -10.87 18.62
C GLU A 163 7.76 -12.30 18.07
N THR A 164 7.89 -13.29 18.96
CA THR A 164 7.74 -14.71 18.60
C THR A 164 6.33 -15.00 18.07
N ASP A 165 5.29 -14.44 18.69
CA ASP A 165 3.90 -14.67 18.27
C ASP A 165 3.53 -13.94 16.98
N LEU A 166 4.09 -12.75 16.74
CA LEU A 166 4.02 -12.07 15.44
C LEU A 166 4.63 -12.96 14.34
N ALA A 167 5.78 -13.58 14.60
CA ALA A 167 6.37 -14.53 13.67
C ALA A 167 5.50 -15.78 13.48
N ARG A 168 4.88 -16.31 14.54
CA ARG A 168 3.93 -17.43 14.44
C ARG A 168 2.68 -17.08 13.62
N GLY A 169 2.13 -15.87 13.77
CA GLY A 169 1.00 -15.39 12.96
C GLY A 169 1.33 -15.37 11.46
N GLU A 170 2.52 -14.89 11.10
CA GLU A 170 3.01 -14.91 9.70
C GLU A 170 3.27 -16.34 9.20
N ILE A 171 3.79 -17.23 10.06
CA ILE A 171 3.98 -18.64 9.72
C ILE A 171 2.63 -19.35 9.53
N ALA A 172 1.63 -19.05 10.37
CA ALA A 172 0.28 -19.57 10.25
C ALA A 172 -0.36 -19.15 8.93
N LYS A 173 -0.21 -17.87 8.53
CA LYS A 173 -0.55 -17.40 7.19
C LYS A 173 0.11 -18.25 6.11
N GLY A 174 1.41 -18.48 6.22
CA GLY A 174 2.16 -19.31 5.27
C GLY A 174 1.60 -20.73 5.16
N TYR A 175 1.25 -21.37 6.28
CA TYR A 175 0.61 -22.69 6.28
C TYR A 175 -0.79 -22.67 5.65
N PHE A 176 -1.62 -21.69 5.97
CA PHE A 176 -2.97 -21.55 5.43
C PHE A 176 -2.97 -21.37 3.91
N LEU A 177 -2.05 -20.54 3.40
CA LEU A 177 -1.85 -20.35 1.96
C LEU A 177 -1.35 -21.61 1.26
N ALA A 178 -0.63 -22.47 1.97
CA ALA A 178 -0.19 -23.78 1.48
C ALA A 178 -1.26 -24.88 1.64
N GLY A 179 -2.48 -24.56 2.10
CA GLY A 179 -3.56 -25.54 2.33
C GLY A 179 -3.33 -26.45 3.54
N LEU A 180 -2.38 -26.13 4.42
CA LEU A 180 -2.03 -26.91 5.60
C LEU A 180 -2.79 -26.38 6.83
N ASP A 181 -4.11 -26.45 6.80
CA ASP A 181 -4.98 -25.74 7.76
C ASP A 181 -4.79 -26.17 9.21
N ALA A 182 -4.59 -27.47 9.48
CA ALA A 182 -4.31 -27.96 10.83
C ALA A 182 -3.05 -27.32 11.43
N LYS A 183 -1.98 -27.17 10.63
CA LYS A 183 -0.74 -26.50 11.06
C LYS A 183 -0.92 -24.99 11.18
N ALA A 184 -1.71 -24.39 10.29
CA ALA A 184 -2.05 -22.97 10.36
C ALA A 184 -2.80 -22.66 11.66
N LEU A 185 -3.85 -23.42 11.95
CA LEU A 185 -4.66 -23.30 13.16
C LEU A 185 -3.80 -23.45 14.42
N GLN A 186 -2.99 -24.50 14.49
CA GLN A 186 -2.10 -24.73 15.63
C GLN A 186 -1.17 -23.55 15.90
N GLN A 187 -0.49 -23.02 14.87
CA GLN A 187 0.46 -21.91 15.06
C GLN A 187 -0.26 -20.59 15.36
N ALA A 188 -1.43 -20.38 14.76
CA ALA A 188 -2.25 -19.20 14.99
C ALA A 188 -2.82 -19.18 16.41
N GLU A 189 -3.36 -20.30 16.91
CA GLU A 189 -3.91 -20.41 18.27
C GLU A 189 -2.84 -20.19 19.34
N LEU A 190 -1.63 -20.74 19.16
CA LEU A 190 -0.50 -20.49 20.07
C LEU A 190 -0.21 -18.99 20.20
N ALA A 191 -0.24 -18.26 19.09
CA ALA A 191 0.00 -16.82 19.06
C ALA A 191 -1.19 -16.01 19.60
N ALA A 192 -2.42 -16.39 19.22
CA ALA A 192 -3.65 -15.71 19.63
C ALA A 192 -3.89 -15.85 21.14
N ASN A 193 -3.70 -17.04 21.69
CA ASN A 193 -3.95 -17.30 23.12
C ASN A 193 -2.95 -16.56 24.02
N ARG A 194 -1.72 -16.37 23.56
CA ARG A 194 -0.67 -15.72 24.36
C ARG A 194 -0.59 -14.21 24.13
N SER A 195 -0.72 -13.77 22.89
CA SER A 195 -0.46 -12.38 22.46
C SER A 195 -1.55 -11.82 21.53
N GLY A 196 -2.78 -12.37 21.54
CA GLY A 196 -3.86 -12.00 20.63
C GLY A 196 -4.18 -10.50 20.57
N ASN A 197 -3.98 -9.79 21.68
CA ASN A 197 -4.14 -8.34 21.78
C ASN A 197 -3.12 -7.55 20.92
N PHE A 198 -1.95 -8.12 20.64
CA PHE A 198 -0.90 -7.50 19.84
C PHE A 198 -0.77 -8.14 18.45
N VAL A 199 -1.36 -9.32 18.25
CA VAL A 199 -1.22 -10.15 17.05
C VAL A 199 -2.60 -10.44 16.44
N PRO A 200 -3.31 -9.43 15.91
CA PRO A 200 -4.65 -9.62 15.34
C PRO A 200 -4.65 -10.63 14.18
N GLN A 201 -3.56 -10.69 13.42
CA GLN A 201 -3.38 -11.65 12.35
C GLN A 201 -3.44 -13.11 12.82
N ALA A 202 -3.09 -13.40 14.08
CA ALA A 202 -3.21 -14.75 14.64
C ALA A 202 -4.68 -15.16 14.73
N HIS A 203 -5.56 -14.31 15.28
CA HIS A 203 -6.99 -14.57 15.28
C HIS A 203 -7.55 -14.73 13.86
N TRP A 204 -7.13 -13.88 12.93
CA TRP A 204 -7.58 -13.98 11.54
C TRP A 204 -7.28 -15.36 10.91
N PHE A 205 -6.04 -15.84 10.98
CA PHE A 205 -5.68 -17.13 10.38
C PHE A 205 -6.15 -18.34 11.19
N ALA A 206 -6.30 -18.22 12.51
CA ALA A 206 -6.96 -19.26 13.31
C ALA A 206 -8.42 -19.41 12.86
N GLY A 207 -9.14 -18.29 12.73
CA GLY A 207 -10.54 -18.31 12.28
C GLY A 207 -10.72 -18.89 10.88
N LEU A 208 -9.89 -18.46 9.92
CA LEU A 208 -9.95 -18.99 8.55
C LEU A 208 -9.59 -20.48 8.46
N ALA A 209 -8.56 -20.92 9.18
CA ALA A 209 -8.15 -22.31 9.19
C ALA A 209 -9.17 -23.22 9.88
N ALA A 210 -9.80 -22.77 10.97
CA ALA A 210 -10.88 -23.48 11.64
C ALA A 210 -12.11 -23.59 10.73
N TRP A 211 -12.51 -22.48 10.08
CA TRP A 211 -13.64 -22.45 9.15
C TRP A 211 -13.46 -23.45 8.00
N ARG A 212 -12.28 -23.49 7.39
CA ARG A 212 -11.99 -24.42 6.29
C ARG A 212 -11.97 -25.89 6.73
N GLN A 213 -11.67 -26.15 8.01
CA GLN A 213 -11.76 -27.49 8.62
C GLN A 213 -13.19 -27.86 9.05
N GLY A 214 -14.18 -26.99 8.84
CA GLY A 214 -15.57 -27.23 9.25
C GLY A 214 -15.86 -26.90 10.72
N ASP A 215 -14.88 -26.38 11.47
CA ASP A 215 -15.07 -25.97 12.85
C ASP A 215 -15.54 -24.51 12.93
N ALA A 216 -16.85 -24.34 12.73
CA ALA A 216 -17.46 -23.03 12.73
C ALA A 216 -17.47 -22.36 14.12
N GLU A 217 -17.45 -23.13 15.22
CA GLU A 217 -17.43 -22.59 16.58
C GLU A 217 -16.07 -21.95 16.92
N ARG A 218 -14.97 -22.65 16.66
CA ARG A 218 -13.62 -22.08 16.80
C ARG A 218 -13.43 -20.90 15.85
N ALA A 219 -13.92 -21.02 14.61
CA ALA A 219 -13.88 -19.91 13.66
C ALA A 219 -14.58 -18.67 14.20
N ALA A 220 -15.82 -18.83 14.68
CA ALA A 220 -16.61 -17.74 15.24
C ALA A 220 -15.90 -17.07 16.42
N THR A 221 -15.30 -17.86 17.32
CA THR A 221 -14.57 -17.36 18.49
C THR A 221 -13.39 -16.48 18.08
N HIS A 222 -12.54 -16.94 17.16
CA HIS A 222 -11.38 -16.15 16.75
C HIS A 222 -11.76 -14.91 15.95
N PHE A 223 -12.73 -15.01 15.03
CA PHE A 223 -13.20 -13.84 14.28
C PHE A 223 -13.84 -12.79 15.19
N SER A 224 -14.62 -13.23 16.18
CA SER A 224 -15.23 -12.34 17.19
C SER A 224 -14.14 -11.60 17.98
N ALA A 225 -13.14 -12.32 18.49
CA ALA A 225 -12.04 -11.71 19.22
C ALA A 225 -11.29 -10.64 18.40
N LEU A 226 -11.11 -10.84 17.09
CA LEU A 226 -10.51 -9.82 16.21
C LEU A 226 -11.45 -8.64 15.92
N ALA A 227 -12.75 -8.90 15.76
CA ALA A 227 -13.75 -7.87 15.52
C ALA A 227 -13.92 -6.94 16.73
N ASP A 228 -14.05 -7.53 17.92
CA ASP A 228 -14.40 -6.87 19.17
C ASP A 228 -13.20 -6.11 19.77
N ASN A 229 -11.97 -6.52 19.45
CA ASN A 229 -10.77 -5.90 19.97
C ASN A 229 -10.49 -4.54 19.31
N HIS A 230 -10.90 -3.42 19.91
CA HIS A 230 -10.60 -2.03 19.49
C HIS A 230 -9.12 -1.60 19.58
N LEU A 231 -8.19 -2.56 19.60
CA LEU A 231 -6.76 -2.34 19.77
C LEU A 231 -6.08 -1.77 18.50
N PRO A 232 -5.04 -0.94 18.63
CA PRO A 232 -4.50 -0.16 17.51
C PRO A 232 -3.72 -0.99 16.47
N TYR A 233 -3.63 -2.30 16.64
CA TYR A 233 -2.85 -3.21 15.79
C TYR A 233 -3.63 -3.78 14.59
N ALA A 234 -4.96 -3.59 14.53
CA ALA A 234 -5.82 -4.09 13.46
C ALA A 234 -6.41 -2.94 12.63
N SER A 235 -6.34 -3.07 11.30
CA SER A 235 -6.95 -2.12 10.37
C SER A 235 -8.48 -2.24 10.34
N SER A 236 -9.19 -1.24 9.79
CA SER A 236 -10.62 -1.33 9.49
C SER A 236 -10.93 -2.48 8.56
N TRP A 237 -10.02 -2.80 7.63
CA TRP A 237 -10.14 -3.93 6.72
C TRP A 237 -10.12 -5.25 7.48
N ASP A 238 -9.18 -5.42 8.41
CA ASP A 238 -9.08 -6.62 9.25
C ASP A 238 -10.34 -6.76 10.13
N ARG A 239 -10.79 -5.66 10.75
CA ARG A 239 -11.97 -5.64 11.63
C ARG A 239 -13.25 -5.96 10.89
N ALA A 240 -13.48 -5.29 9.76
CA ALA A 240 -14.67 -5.51 8.95
C ALA A 240 -14.73 -6.95 8.42
N ALA A 241 -13.58 -7.46 7.97
CA ALA A 241 -13.47 -8.85 7.53
C ALA A 241 -13.76 -9.83 8.67
N ALA A 242 -13.13 -9.64 9.83
CA ALA A 242 -13.34 -10.48 11.00
C ALA A 242 -14.81 -10.46 11.44
N ALA A 243 -15.42 -9.28 11.56
CA ALA A 243 -16.81 -9.16 11.96
C ALA A 243 -17.75 -9.84 10.94
N TYR A 244 -17.55 -9.61 9.65
CA TYR A 244 -18.37 -10.27 8.62
C TYR A 244 -18.25 -11.80 8.67
N TRP A 245 -17.03 -12.33 8.84
CA TRP A 245 -16.82 -13.78 8.96
C TRP A 245 -17.33 -14.35 10.30
N ALA A 246 -17.26 -13.59 11.40
CA ALA A 246 -17.88 -13.96 12.67
C ALA A 246 -19.40 -14.12 12.50
N ALA A 247 -20.08 -13.17 11.83
CA ALA A 247 -21.51 -13.27 11.55
C ALA A 247 -21.87 -14.56 10.79
N ARG A 248 -21.08 -14.91 9.77
CA ARG A 248 -21.27 -16.16 9.01
C ARG A 248 -21.02 -17.40 9.84
N ALA A 249 -19.98 -17.38 10.67
CA ALA A 249 -19.64 -18.51 11.53
C ALA A 249 -20.71 -18.77 12.60
N TRP A 250 -21.19 -17.72 13.27
CA TRP A 250 -22.29 -17.81 14.23
C TRP A 250 -23.60 -18.27 13.59
N LEU A 251 -23.92 -17.81 12.38
CA LEU A 251 -25.09 -18.29 11.63
C LEU A 251 -25.01 -19.81 11.37
N THR A 252 -23.83 -20.31 11.01
CA THR A 252 -23.63 -21.72 10.66
C THR A 252 -23.89 -22.67 11.83
N ILE A 253 -23.64 -22.21 13.06
CA ILE A 253 -23.87 -23.00 14.28
C ILE A 253 -25.17 -22.62 15.01
N GLY A 254 -26.11 -21.98 14.31
CA GLY A 254 -27.46 -21.72 14.85
C GLY A 254 -27.53 -20.62 15.91
N GLN A 255 -26.64 -19.61 15.85
CA GLN A 255 -26.64 -18.46 16.78
C GLN A 255 -27.01 -17.14 16.06
N PRO A 256 -28.21 -17.03 15.46
CA PRO A 256 -28.58 -15.89 14.62
C PRO A 256 -28.64 -14.54 15.35
N GLN A 257 -28.87 -14.55 16.66
CA GLN A 257 -28.90 -13.35 17.50
C GLN A 257 -27.56 -12.60 17.52
N LYS A 258 -26.44 -13.28 17.20
CA LYS A 258 -25.11 -12.65 17.09
C LYS A 258 -24.86 -12.00 15.73
N ILE A 259 -25.64 -12.35 14.69
CA ILE A 259 -25.40 -11.90 13.31
C ILE A 259 -25.50 -10.38 13.21
N SER A 260 -26.60 -9.80 13.67
CA SER A 260 -26.85 -8.36 13.55
C SER A 260 -25.76 -7.53 14.22
N HIS A 261 -25.25 -7.99 15.37
CA HIS A 261 -24.13 -7.34 16.06
C HIS A 261 -22.88 -7.27 15.18
N TYR A 262 -22.41 -8.42 14.68
CA TYR A 262 -21.18 -8.47 13.89
C TYR A 262 -21.32 -7.83 12.50
N LEU A 263 -22.49 -7.94 11.85
CA LEU A 263 -22.75 -7.20 10.61
C LEU A 263 -22.74 -5.69 10.85
N THR A 264 -23.23 -5.22 12.00
CA THR A 264 -23.19 -3.80 12.35
C THR A 264 -21.75 -3.31 12.53
N ILE A 265 -20.88 -4.09 13.19
CA ILE A 265 -19.45 -3.77 13.30
C ILE A 265 -18.81 -3.68 11.90
N ALA A 266 -19.04 -4.65 11.02
CA ALA A 266 -18.52 -4.59 9.65
C ALA A 266 -19.05 -3.36 8.89
N ALA A 267 -20.34 -3.05 9.02
CA ALA A 267 -21.01 -1.94 8.35
C ALA A 267 -20.47 -0.54 8.74
N GLN A 268 -19.88 -0.40 9.93
CA GLN A 268 -19.19 0.84 10.36
C GLN A 268 -17.94 1.16 9.53
N HIS A 269 -17.46 0.21 8.71
CA HIS A 269 -16.32 0.38 7.82
C HIS A 269 -16.76 0.37 6.34
N PRO A 270 -17.55 1.36 5.89
CA PRO A 270 -18.26 1.32 4.61
C PRO A 270 -17.35 1.34 3.38
N ARG A 271 -16.07 1.70 3.54
CA ARG A 271 -15.07 1.72 2.45
C ARG A 271 -14.34 0.38 2.27
N THR A 272 -14.61 -0.60 3.12
CA THR A 272 -14.03 -1.95 3.02
C THR A 272 -14.98 -2.89 2.26
N LEU A 273 -14.44 -3.92 1.61
CA LEU A 273 -15.26 -4.92 0.93
C LEU A 273 -16.32 -5.54 1.86
N HIS A 274 -15.90 -5.98 3.05
CA HIS A 274 -16.76 -6.64 4.01
C HIS A 274 -17.80 -5.70 4.65
N GLY A 275 -17.46 -4.41 4.81
CA GLY A 275 -18.43 -3.42 5.24
C GLY A 275 -19.52 -3.16 4.19
N ILE A 276 -19.16 -3.10 2.91
CA ILE A 276 -20.14 -2.99 1.81
C ILE A 276 -21.09 -4.19 1.81
N LEU A 277 -20.55 -5.41 1.93
CA LEU A 277 -21.35 -6.64 2.00
C LEU A 277 -22.28 -6.64 3.23
N ALA A 278 -21.78 -6.24 4.39
CA ALA A 278 -22.56 -6.18 5.62
C ALA A 278 -23.71 -5.16 5.52
N ARG A 279 -23.46 -3.97 4.97
CA ARG A 279 -24.50 -2.96 4.75
C ARG A 279 -25.59 -3.45 3.82
N ARG A 280 -25.20 -4.11 2.72
CA ARG A 280 -26.17 -4.72 1.80
C ARG A 280 -27.03 -5.77 2.50
N GLN A 281 -26.42 -6.62 3.35
CA GLN A 281 -27.16 -7.64 4.10
C GLN A 281 -28.07 -7.05 5.18
N LEU A 282 -27.71 -5.91 5.77
CA LEU A 282 -28.53 -5.16 6.73
C LEU A 282 -29.58 -4.24 6.08
N GLY A 283 -29.64 -4.17 4.74
CA GLY A 283 -30.53 -3.25 4.04
C GLY A 283 -30.16 -1.77 4.20
N GLN A 284 -28.91 -1.47 4.56
CA GLN A 284 -28.41 -0.10 4.72
C GLN A 284 -27.91 0.47 3.39
N PRO A 285 -28.10 1.77 3.11
CA PRO A 285 -27.61 2.40 1.89
C PRO A 285 -26.08 2.42 1.87
N LEU A 286 -25.45 2.37 0.70
CA LEU A 286 -24.01 2.61 0.58
C LEU A 286 -23.74 4.11 0.65
N ALA A 287 -22.95 4.53 1.64
CA ALA A 287 -22.57 5.94 1.87
C ALA A 287 -21.36 6.32 1.01
N PHE A 288 -21.44 6.06 -0.30
CA PHE A 288 -20.47 6.59 -1.25
C PHE A 288 -21.13 7.74 -1.99
N ASP A 289 -20.61 8.93 -1.76
CA ASP A 289 -20.87 10.05 -2.63
C ASP A 289 -19.89 9.97 -3.81
N TRP A 290 -20.41 9.55 -4.96
CA TRP A 290 -19.67 9.49 -6.21
C TRP A 290 -19.76 10.81 -6.98
N THR A 291 -20.47 11.81 -6.46
CA THR A 291 -20.44 13.14 -7.05
C THR A 291 -19.03 13.69 -6.87
N SER A 292 -18.39 14.07 -7.97
CA SER A 292 -17.14 14.81 -7.89
C SER A 292 -17.42 16.08 -7.10
N SER A 293 -16.82 16.22 -5.93
CA SER A 293 -16.89 17.48 -5.19
C SER A 293 -16.45 18.57 -6.17
N ALA A 294 -17.34 19.52 -6.48
CA ALA A 294 -16.99 20.60 -7.39
C ALA A 294 -15.70 21.24 -6.90
N LEU A 295 -14.72 21.41 -7.80
CA LEU A 295 -13.45 22.03 -7.47
C LEU A 295 -13.74 23.46 -6.97
N THR A 296 -13.80 23.64 -5.65
CA THR A 296 -14.14 24.93 -5.07
C THR A 296 -13.00 25.90 -5.31
N GLN A 297 -13.28 27.21 -5.34
CA GLN A 297 -12.23 28.23 -5.51
C GLN A 297 -11.16 28.11 -4.41
N GLY A 298 -11.55 27.74 -3.18
CA GLY A 298 -10.63 27.48 -2.08
C GLY A 298 -9.77 26.23 -2.28
N ALA A 299 -10.34 25.14 -2.79
CA ALA A 299 -9.58 23.93 -3.13
C ALA A 299 -8.62 24.19 -4.29
N LEU A 300 -9.05 24.95 -5.31
CA LEU A 300 -8.20 25.37 -6.41
C LEU A 300 -7.03 26.23 -5.92
N HIS A 301 -7.29 27.23 -5.07
CA HIS A 301 -6.24 28.08 -4.49
C HIS A 301 -5.24 27.27 -3.64
N TYR A 302 -5.73 26.29 -2.86
CA TYR A 302 -4.87 25.37 -2.11
C TYR A 302 -4.01 24.52 -3.04
N LEU A 303 -4.59 23.97 -4.11
CA LEU A 303 -3.86 23.13 -5.07
C LEU A 303 -2.82 23.93 -5.86
N GLN A 304 -3.09 25.20 -6.21
CA GLN A 304 -2.16 26.12 -6.86
C GLN A 304 -0.90 26.43 -6.01
N GLN A 305 -0.91 26.17 -4.70
CA GLN A 305 0.28 26.29 -3.85
C GLN A 305 1.33 25.21 -4.14
N PHE A 306 0.95 24.14 -4.85
CA PHE A 306 1.83 23.05 -5.22
C PHE A 306 2.23 23.21 -6.69
N PRO A 307 3.51 23.53 -6.99
CA PRO A 307 3.98 23.67 -8.37
C PRO A 307 3.72 22.43 -9.24
N ALA A 308 3.60 21.25 -8.62
CA ALA A 308 3.27 20.00 -9.29
C ALA A 308 1.86 19.96 -9.89
N VAL A 309 0.88 20.63 -9.26
CA VAL A 309 -0.52 20.67 -9.74
C VAL A 309 -0.61 21.47 -11.03
N ASP A 310 0.13 22.57 -11.11
CA ASP A 310 0.20 23.43 -12.28
C ASP A 310 0.88 22.77 -13.49
N ARG A 311 1.59 21.65 -13.27
CA ARG A 311 2.39 20.92 -14.25
C ARG A 311 1.81 19.54 -14.57
N MET A 312 0.69 19.16 -13.95
CA MET A 312 -0.02 17.87 -14.17
C MET A 312 -1.05 17.99 -15.28
#